data_AF-A0A1J5NK05-F1
#
_entry.id   AF-A0A1J5NK05-F1
#
_cell.length_a   1.000
_cell.length_b   1.000
_cell.length_c   1.000
_cell.angle_alpha   90.00
_cell.angle_beta   90.00
_cell.angle_gamma   90.00
#
_symmetry.space_group_name_H-M   'P 1'
#
loop_
_entity.id
_entity.type
_entity.pdbx_description
1 polymer ?
#
loop_
_entity_poly.entity_id
_entity_poly.type
_entity_poly.pdbx_seq_one_letter_code
_entity_poly.pdbx_strand_id
1 'polypeptide(L)'
;MRKVFLLAFLFITLSFFIFVGIKKPSNFVEMREKSSKSIVYVPLDERPLNLDYVEEIAHAAGIDLFTPPRNLLPDYKVPANVDALWSWAITQNKGAAILSADALIYGGLISSRSHEVPLDELMKRVENFRLYRKAHPEQKVYVFVTLMRILDADSAAEEPDYYAQYGKKIFRLSSLEDKKNTVGLDAGEEKELTNLRNLIPGDIYSDWLGRREKNLAVTRKLIEMAREGTIDFLILSRDDTSRFGRSRQEYKELLIAAHGLSSDRFISFPGTDEVGLVLVARAALEGKRARIYVSYAPGAGPATVPGYEDVRWTPMSRHKMKNFKLQTDVSIRLYLEIGYLDMACLVSRYGY
;
A
#
# COMPACT_ATOMS: atom_id res chain seq x y z
N MET A 1 23.16 -35.83 -80.73
CA MET A 1 22.20 -36.40 -79.75
C MET A 1 22.48 -35.82 -78.36
N ARG A 2 22.09 -34.57 -78.13
CA ARG A 2 22.48 -33.76 -76.95
C ARG A 2 21.35 -32.80 -76.61
N LYS A 3 20.21 -33.30 -76.09
CA LYS A 3 19.14 -32.51 -75.47
C LYS A 3 18.20 -33.43 -74.66
N VAL A 4 18.67 -34.03 -73.55
CA VAL A 4 17.75 -34.66 -72.55
C VAL A 4 18.26 -34.56 -71.09
N PHE A 5 19.55 -34.33 -70.82
CA PHE A 5 20.11 -34.57 -69.48
C PHE A 5 20.22 -33.38 -68.51
N LEU A 6 19.50 -32.27 -68.70
CA LEU A 6 19.66 -31.07 -67.85
C LEU A 6 18.39 -30.59 -67.11
N LEU A 7 17.38 -31.45 -66.94
CA LEU A 7 16.17 -31.11 -66.17
C LEU A 7 15.78 -32.14 -65.09
N ALA A 8 16.58 -33.18 -64.89
CA ALA A 8 16.31 -34.22 -63.88
C ALA A 8 16.99 -33.98 -62.51
N PHE A 9 17.78 -32.91 -62.35
CA PHE A 9 18.54 -32.67 -61.12
C PHE A 9 18.06 -31.47 -60.27
N LEU A 10 17.03 -30.74 -60.72
CA LEU A 10 16.48 -29.60 -59.97
C LEU A 10 15.19 -29.93 -59.20
N PHE A 11 14.70 -31.17 -59.26
CA PHE A 11 13.48 -31.61 -58.54
C PHE A 11 13.73 -32.69 -57.48
N ILE A 12 14.97 -33.16 -57.31
CA ILE A 12 15.30 -34.24 -56.35
C ILE A 12 15.86 -33.69 -55.02
N THR A 13 16.12 -32.38 -54.90
CA THR A 13 16.59 -31.75 -53.65
C THR A 13 15.53 -30.95 -52.90
N LEU A 14 14.28 -30.90 -53.38
CA LEU A 14 13.17 -30.18 -52.73
C LEU A 14 12.02 -31.09 -52.28
N SER A 15 12.28 -32.37 -52.01
CA SER A 15 11.26 -33.30 -51.51
C SER A 15 11.75 -34.25 -50.41
N PHE A 16 12.88 -33.93 -49.76
CA PHE A 16 13.44 -34.77 -48.70
C PHE A 16 13.69 -34.05 -47.37
N PHE A 17 12.98 -32.96 -47.09
CA PHE A 17 12.96 -32.36 -45.77
C PHE A 17 11.53 -32.02 -45.32
N ILE A 18 11.13 -32.74 -44.25
CA ILE A 18 10.11 -32.38 -43.26
C ILE A 18 8.67 -32.79 -43.62
N PHE A 19 8.45 -34.11 -43.67
CA PHE A 19 7.20 -34.72 -43.22
C PHE A 19 7.50 -35.56 -41.97
N VAL A 20 7.90 -34.89 -40.89
CA VAL A 20 7.78 -35.46 -39.53
C VAL A 20 6.43 -34.99 -39.01
N GLY A 21 5.41 -35.81 -39.21
CA GLY A 21 4.11 -35.62 -38.60
C GLY A 21 4.25 -35.68 -37.08
N ILE A 22 4.30 -34.51 -36.44
CA ILE A 22 4.11 -34.39 -35.00
C ILE A 22 2.63 -34.70 -34.75
N LYS A 23 2.35 -35.95 -34.33
CA LYS A 23 1.10 -36.27 -33.63
C LYS A 23 0.98 -35.31 -32.46
N LYS A 24 0.02 -34.38 -32.50
CA LYS A 24 -0.41 -33.65 -31.30
C LYS A 24 -0.92 -34.69 -30.29
N PRO A 25 -0.31 -34.85 -29.11
CA PRO A 25 -0.97 -35.57 -28.05
C PRO A 25 -2.18 -34.75 -27.61
N SER A 26 -3.37 -35.24 -27.98
CA SER A 26 -4.64 -34.88 -27.38
C SER A 26 -4.62 -35.39 -25.94
N ASN A 27 -4.31 -34.51 -25.00
CA ASN A 27 -4.77 -34.46 -23.61
C ASN A 27 -3.92 -33.40 -22.88
N PHE A 28 -4.09 -32.13 -23.26
CA PHE A 28 -3.82 -31.05 -22.34
C PHE A 28 -5.08 -30.90 -21.48
N VAL A 29 -5.06 -31.50 -20.30
CA VAL A 29 -5.86 -30.99 -19.19
C VAL A 29 -5.29 -29.61 -18.92
N GLU A 30 -5.96 -28.57 -19.41
CA GLU A 30 -5.61 -27.19 -19.10
C GLU A 30 -5.97 -26.94 -17.63
N MET A 31 -5.12 -27.44 -16.73
CA MET A 31 -5.06 -26.91 -15.38
C MET A 31 -4.54 -25.48 -15.54
N ARG A 32 -5.46 -24.51 -15.65
CA ARG A 32 -5.12 -23.11 -15.42
C ARG A 32 -4.55 -23.04 -14.02
N GLU A 33 -3.22 -23.04 -13.91
CA GLU A 33 -2.53 -22.54 -12.74
C GLU A 33 -3.21 -21.22 -12.40
N LYS A 34 -3.81 -21.15 -11.20
CA LYS A 34 -4.52 -19.98 -10.71
C LYS A 34 -3.48 -18.88 -10.53
N SER A 35 -3.23 -18.17 -11.62
CA SER A 35 -2.10 -17.27 -11.77
C SER A 35 -2.24 -16.11 -10.78
N SER A 36 -1.12 -15.72 -10.14
CA SER A 36 -1.00 -14.46 -9.37
C SER A 36 -1.31 -13.21 -10.20
N LYS A 37 -1.58 -13.37 -11.50
CA LYS A 37 -2.13 -12.35 -12.39
C LYS A 37 -3.55 -11.90 -12.00
N SER A 38 -4.30 -12.63 -11.19
CA SER A 38 -5.63 -12.18 -10.72
C SER A 38 -5.60 -11.78 -9.24
N ILE A 39 -5.97 -10.53 -8.96
CA ILE A 39 -5.83 -9.92 -7.64
C ILE A 39 -7.14 -9.27 -7.23
N VAL A 40 -7.64 -9.56 -6.03
CA VAL A 40 -8.68 -8.75 -5.38
C VAL A 40 -8.03 -7.51 -4.81
N TYR A 41 -8.57 -6.34 -5.08
CA TYR A 41 -8.03 -5.08 -4.57
C TYR A 41 -9.14 -4.24 -3.94
N VAL A 42 -9.07 -4.09 -2.61
CA VAL A 42 -9.84 -3.07 -1.90
C VAL A 42 -8.92 -1.86 -1.74
N PRO A 43 -9.18 -0.76 -2.46
CA PRO A 43 -8.35 0.44 -2.40
C PRO A 43 -8.49 1.15 -1.06
N LEU A 44 -7.60 2.11 -0.82
CA LEU A 44 -7.64 2.94 0.37
C LEU A 44 -8.89 3.83 0.43
N ASP A 45 -9.20 4.45 -0.71
CA ASP A 45 -10.31 5.34 -0.96
C ASP A 45 -10.58 5.43 -2.47
N GLU A 46 -11.52 6.27 -2.87
CA GLU A 46 -11.96 6.47 -4.24
C GLU A 46 -11.08 7.41 -5.08
N ARG A 47 -10.02 7.99 -4.48
CA ARG A 47 -9.16 8.95 -5.20
C ARG A 47 -8.43 8.24 -6.35
N PRO A 48 -8.19 8.91 -7.50
CA PRO A 48 -7.57 8.30 -8.68
C PRO A 48 -6.24 7.60 -8.40
N LEU A 49 -5.45 8.16 -7.48
CA LEU A 49 -4.15 7.64 -7.04
C LEU A 49 -4.26 6.23 -6.44
N ASN A 50 -5.36 5.99 -5.71
CA ASN A 50 -5.61 4.77 -4.94
C ASN A 50 -6.47 3.76 -5.71
N LEU A 51 -7.19 4.18 -6.75
CA LEU A 51 -8.05 3.30 -7.54
C LEU A 51 -7.66 3.32 -9.02
N ASP A 52 -7.96 4.40 -9.73
CA ASP A 52 -7.85 4.49 -11.19
C ASP A 52 -6.44 4.21 -11.70
N TYR A 53 -5.43 4.83 -11.12
CA TYR A 53 -4.04 4.65 -11.53
C TYR A 53 -3.54 3.24 -11.20
N VAL A 54 -4.02 2.66 -10.11
CA VAL A 54 -3.68 1.28 -9.73
C VAL A 54 -4.26 0.30 -10.75
N GLU A 55 -5.52 0.50 -11.14
CA GLU A 55 -6.19 -0.28 -12.18
C GLU A 55 -5.50 -0.14 -13.54
N GLU A 56 -5.25 1.09 -13.99
CA GLU A 56 -4.60 1.37 -15.27
C GLU A 56 -3.21 0.73 -15.36
N ILE A 57 -2.37 0.89 -14.32
CA ILE A 57 -1.00 0.36 -14.30
C ILE A 57 -1.00 -1.17 -14.22
N ALA A 58 -1.87 -1.77 -13.40
CA ALA A 58 -1.96 -3.22 -13.30
C ALA A 58 -2.42 -3.84 -14.63
N HIS A 59 -3.44 -3.25 -15.27
CA HIS A 59 -3.91 -3.71 -16.57
C HIS A 59 -2.81 -3.59 -17.63
N ALA A 60 -2.07 -2.48 -17.66
CA ALA A 60 -0.92 -2.31 -18.55
C ALA A 60 0.19 -3.36 -18.30
N ALA A 61 0.32 -3.84 -17.07
CA ALA A 61 1.24 -4.92 -16.68
C ALA A 61 0.67 -6.34 -16.93
N GLY A 62 -0.54 -6.48 -17.50
CA GLY A 62 -1.20 -7.76 -17.73
C GLY A 62 -1.68 -8.46 -16.45
N ILE A 63 -2.05 -7.66 -15.45
CA ILE A 63 -2.60 -8.10 -14.16
C ILE A 63 -4.09 -7.74 -14.13
N ASP A 64 -4.93 -8.73 -13.87
CA ASP A 64 -6.37 -8.59 -13.69
C ASP A 64 -6.66 -8.17 -12.24
N LEU A 65 -6.94 -6.88 -12.03
CA LEU A 65 -7.44 -6.37 -10.75
C LEU A 65 -8.97 -6.46 -10.68
N PHE A 66 -9.46 -6.96 -9.56
CA PHE A 66 -10.89 -7.02 -9.22
C PHE A 66 -11.13 -6.08 -8.05
N THR A 67 -11.76 -4.95 -8.31
CA THR A 67 -12.07 -3.89 -7.35
C THR A 67 -13.55 -3.88 -6.99
N PRO A 68 -13.92 -3.39 -5.79
CA PRO A 68 -15.31 -3.23 -5.44
C PRO A 68 -15.99 -2.21 -6.36
N PRO A 69 -17.29 -2.38 -6.66
CA PRO A 69 -18.09 -1.34 -7.28
C PRO A 69 -17.93 -0.01 -6.53
N ARG A 70 -17.84 1.11 -7.26
CA ARG A 70 -17.58 2.44 -6.65
C ARG A 70 -18.58 2.84 -5.57
N ASN A 71 -19.83 2.39 -5.66
CA ASN A 71 -20.85 2.66 -4.63
C ASN A 71 -20.62 1.91 -3.31
N LEU A 72 -19.64 0.98 -3.25
CA LEU A 72 -19.19 0.34 -2.02
C LEU A 72 -17.91 0.98 -1.45
N LEU A 73 -17.31 1.94 -2.15
CA LEU A 73 -16.16 2.71 -1.70
C LEU A 73 -16.62 3.97 -0.94
N PRO A 74 -15.74 4.59 -0.14
CA PRO A 74 -16.01 5.93 0.36
C PRO A 74 -16.28 6.92 -0.76
N ASP A 75 -16.94 8.02 -0.39
CA ASP A 75 -17.06 9.23 -1.20
C ASP A 75 -16.63 10.40 -0.31
N TYR A 76 -15.34 10.74 -0.36
CA TYR A 76 -14.69 11.74 0.46
C TYR A 76 -14.92 11.51 1.96
N LYS A 77 -15.79 12.32 2.59
CA LYS A 77 -16.16 12.21 4.02
C LYS A 77 -17.24 11.17 4.28
N VAL A 78 -17.91 10.68 3.24
CA VAL A 78 -18.94 9.64 3.37
C VAL A 78 -18.23 8.28 3.47
N PRO A 79 -18.29 7.59 4.62
CA PRO A 79 -17.65 6.29 4.76
C PRO A 79 -18.33 5.25 3.85
N ALA A 80 -17.53 4.30 3.36
CA ALA A 80 -18.07 3.09 2.75
C ALA A 80 -19.01 2.35 3.72
N ASN A 81 -19.99 1.64 3.16
CA ASN A 81 -20.73 0.63 3.89
C ASN A 81 -19.80 -0.57 4.15
N VAL A 82 -19.19 -0.59 5.33
CA VAL A 82 -18.19 -1.59 5.73
C VAL A 82 -18.72 -3.03 5.64
N ASP A 83 -19.97 -3.28 6.02
CA ASP A 83 -20.56 -4.62 5.98
C ASP A 83 -20.78 -5.09 4.54
N ALA A 84 -21.24 -4.20 3.67
CA ALA A 84 -21.40 -4.47 2.25
C ALA A 84 -20.04 -4.66 1.56
N LEU A 85 -19.02 -3.88 1.93
CA LEU A 85 -17.66 -4.01 1.40
C LEU A 85 -17.02 -5.34 1.81
N TRP A 86 -17.16 -5.76 3.07
CA TRP A 86 -16.73 -7.10 3.51
C TRP A 86 -17.50 -8.21 2.80
N SER A 87 -18.81 -8.06 2.65
CA SER A 87 -19.65 -9.02 1.93
C SER A 87 -19.22 -9.15 0.47
N TRP A 88 -18.86 -8.05 -0.18
CA TRP A 88 -18.27 -8.10 -1.51
C TRP A 88 -16.90 -8.82 -1.48
N ALA A 89 -15.99 -8.39 -0.60
CA ALA A 89 -14.62 -8.91 -0.55
C ALA A 89 -14.58 -10.42 -0.31
N ILE A 90 -15.39 -10.95 0.61
CA ILE A 90 -15.38 -12.37 0.97
C ILE A 90 -15.87 -13.27 -0.18
N THR A 91 -16.62 -12.75 -1.16
CA THR A 91 -17.01 -13.51 -2.36
C THR A 91 -15.90 -13.60 -3.40
N GLN A 92 -14.83 -12.81 -3.27
CA GLN A 92 -13.79 -12.73 -4.28
C GLN A 92 -12.68 -13.76 -4.04
N ASN A 93 -12.68 -14.84 -4.83
CA ASN A 93 -11.66 -15.88 -4.76
C ASN A 93 -10.66 -15.78 -5.92
N LYS A 94 -9.52 -15.10 -5.72
CA LYS A 94 -8.46 -14.88 -6.73
C LYS A 94 -7.12 -15.48 -6.29
N GLY A 95 -6.03 -15.15 -6.99
CA GLY A 95 -4.68 -15.61 -6.63
C GLY A 95 -4.10 -14.86 -5.42
N ALA A 96 -4.34 -13.57 -5.35
CA ALA A 96 -3.98 -12.72 -4.20
C ALA A 96 -5.11 -11.75 -3.83
N ALA A 97 -5.05 -11.21 -2.63
CA ALA A 97 -5.89 -10.16 -2.10
C ALA A 97 -5.02 -9.04 -1.55
N ILE A 98 -5.30 -7.81 -1.94
CA ILE A 98 -4.71 -6.59 -1.43
C ILE A 98 -5.86 -5.82 -0.77
N LEU A 99 -5.81 -5.69 0.55
CA LEU A 99 -6.94 -5.23 1.34
C LEU A 99 -6.54 -4.00 2.17
N SER A 100 -7.15 -2.85 1.92
CA SER A 100 -7.04 -1.70 2.82
C SER A 100 -7.78 -1.98 4.12
N ALA A 101 -7.04 -1.98 5.24
CA ALA A 101 -7.65 -2.04 6.56
C ALA A 101 -8.42 -0.75 6.88
N ASP A 102 -7.95 0.40 6.40
CA ASP A 102 -8.65 1.68 6.56
C ASP A 102 -10.07 1.61 5.96
N ALA A 103 -10.19 1.10 4.73
CA ALA A 103 -11.49 0.90 4.06
C ALA A 103 -12.35 -0.16 4.76
N LEU A 104 -11.77 -1.32 5.09
CA LEU A 104 -12.52 -2.46 5.64
C LEU A 104 -12.87 -2.35 7.13
N ILE A 105 -12.25 -1.43 7.87
CA ILE A 105 -12.54 -1.25 9.30
C ILE A 105 -13.31 0.05 9.54
N TYR A 106 -12.92 1.13 8.87
CA TYR A 106 -13.47 2.45 9.13
C TYR A 106 -14.33 2.99 7.99
N GLY A 107 -14.27 2.35 6.81
CA GLY A 107 -14.95 2.83 5.63
C GLY A 107 -14.17 3.88 4.85
N GLY A 108 -12.85 3.99 5.03
CA GLY A 108 -11.97 4.85 4.25
C GLY A 108 -10.90 5.57 5.08
N LEU A 109 -9.94 6.23 4.42
CA LEU A 109 -8.84 6.95 5.07
C LEU A 109 -9.32 8.12 5.94
N ILE A 110 -10.23 8.95 5.43
CA ILE A 110 -10.78 10.09 6.19
C ILE A 110 -11.58 9.57 7.39
N SER A 111 -12.38 8.53 7.16
CA SER A 111 -13.21 7.90 8.19
C SER A 111 -12.38 7.24 9.30
N SER A 112 -11.18 6.73 9.02
CA SER A 112 -10.28 6.19 10.07
C SER A 112 -9.82 7.23 11.08
N ARG A 113 -9.95 8.52 10.75
CA ARG A 113 -9.57 9.67 11.58
C ARG A 113 -10.78 10.36 12.22
N SER A 114 -11.93 10.32 11.57
CA SER A 114 -13.12 11.11 11.91
C SER A 114 -14.31 10.30 12.46
N HIS A 115 -14.22 8.97 12.57
CA HIS A 115 -15.30 8.14 13.12
C HIS A 115 -15.58 8.27 14.63
N GLU A 116 -16.79 7.90 15.06
CA GLU A 116 -17.17 7.76 16.48
C GLU A 116 -17.33 6.30 16.92
N VAL A 117 -17.05 5.34 16.03
CA VAL A 117 -17.24 3.90 16.26
C VAL A 117 -16.56 3.44 17.58
N PRO A 118 -17.28 2.70 18.44
CA PRO A 118 -16.73 2.07 19.64
C PRO A 118 -15.63 1.04 19.35
N LEU A 119 -14.70 0.85 20.29
CA LEU A 119 -13.55 -0.05 20.10
C LEU A 119 -13.98 -1.51 19.89
N ASP A 120 -14.99 -1.99 20.60
CA ASP A 120 -15.48 -3.37 20.45
C ASP A 120 -15.98 -3.63 19.02
N GLU A 121 -16.66 -2.66 18.41
CA GLU A 121 -17.13 -2.75 17.04
C GLU A 121 -15.97 -2.72 16.02
N LEU A 122 -14.97 -1.86 16.24
CA LEU A 122 -13.74 -1.88 15.43
C LEU A 122 -13.04 -3.24 15.52
N MET A 123 -12.96 -3.83 16.72
CA MET A 123 -12.33 -5.13 16.91
C MET A 123 -13.13 -6.26 16.25
N LYS A 124 -14.47 -6.20 16.23
CA LYS A 124 -15.29 -7.14 15.43
C LYS A 124 -14.95 -7.05 13.94
N ARG A 125 -14.79 -5.84 13.41
CA ARG A 125 -14.39 -5.63 12.00
C ARG A 125 -12.99 -6.13 11.71
N VAL A 126 -12.06 -6.00 12.67
CA VAL A 126 -10.73 -6.62 12.56
C VAL A 126 -10.82 -8.15 12.47
N GLU A 127 -11.71 -8.79 13.23
CA GLU A 127 -11.91 -10.24 13.17
C GLU A 127 -12.42 -10.75 11.81
N ASN A 128 -13.02 -9.89 10.98
CA ASN A 128 -13.40 -10.26 9.62
C ASN A 128 -12.20 -10.68 8.75
N PHE A 129 -10.97 -10.25 9.05
CA PHE A 129 -9.77 -10.76 8.36
C PHE A 129 -9.55 -12.26 8.61
N ARG A 130 -9.88 -12.77 9.81
CA ARG A 130 -9.83 -14.22 10.09
C ARG A 130 -10.93 -14.97 9.33
N LEU A 131 -12.11 -14.38 9.22
CA LEU A 131 -13.21 -14.94 8.41
C LEU A 131 -12.82 -14.99 6.93
N TYR A 132 -12.21 -13.92 6.40
CA TYR A 132 -11.69 -13.86 5.04
C TYR A 132 -10.65 -14.96 4.81
N ARG A 133 -9.65 -15.08 5.70
CA ARG A 133 -8.64 -16.15 5.64
C ARG A 133 -9.27 -17.54 5.62
N LYS A 134 -10.28 -17.78 6.46
CA LYS A 134 -10.99 -19.07 6.51
C LYS A 134 -11.73 -19.38 5.20
N ALA A 135 -12.31 -18.37 4.56
CA ALA A 135 -12.97 -18.51 3.26
C ALA A 135 -11.97 -18.74 2.11
N HIS A 136 -10.77 -18.18 2.21
CA HIS A 136 -9.74 -18.20 1.17
C HIS A 136 -8.38 -18.72 1.67
N PRO A 137 -8.28 -20.00 2.08
CA PRO A 137 -7.08 -20.53 2.73
C PRO A 137 -5.83 -20.53 1.85
N GLU A 138 -5.98 -20.64 0.52
CA GLU A 138 -4.87 -20.69 -0.44
C GLU A 138 -4.52 -19.32 -1.04
N GLN A 139 -5.35 -18.30 -0.86
CA GLN A 139 -5.13 -16.96 -1.42
C GLN A 139 -4.06 -16.23 -0.62
N LYS A 140 -3.12 -15.55 -1.31
CA LYS A 140 -2.19 -14.65 -0.63
C LYS A 140 -2.92 -13.42 -0.13
N VAL A 141 -2.83 -13.11 1.16
CA VAL A 141 -3.53 -11.96 1.77
C VAL A 141 -2.51 -10.91 2.19
N TYR A 142 -2.49 -9.82 1.44
CA TYR A 142 -1.72 -8.63 1.74
C TYR A 142 -2.66 -7.56 2.29
N VAL A 143 -2.29 -6.99 3.42
CA VAL A 143 -3.07 -5.94 4.09
C VAL A 143 -2.19 -4.71 4.23
N PHE A 144 -2.80 -3.54 4.15
CA PHE A 144 -2.13 -2.31 4.53
C PHE A 144 -3.03 -1.47 5.43
N VAL A 145 -2.39 -0.73 6.32
CA VAL A 145 -3.04 0.16 7.28
C VAL A 145 -2.22 1.42 7.43
N THR A 146 -2.91 2.54 7.53
CA THR A 146 -2.28 3.85 7.67
C THR A 146 -2.14 4.23 9.14
N LEU A 147 -0.92 4.56 9.56
CA LEU A 147 -0.73 5.23 10.83
C LEU A 147 -1.42 6.59 10.78
N MET A 148 -2.33 6.84 11.72
CA MET A 148 -3.07 8.10 11.80
C MET A 148 -2.10 9.30 11.80
N ARG A 149 -2.29 10.23 10.88
CA ARG A 149 -1.45 11.44 10.79
C ARG A 149 -1.73 12.43 11.92
N ILE A 150 -0.92 13.48 11.99
CA ILE A 150 -1.25 14.70 12.74
C ILE A 150 -1.00 15.89 11.81
N LEU A 151 -2.08 16.50 11.35
CA LEU A 151 -2.03 17.62 10.42
C LEU A 151 -1.46 18.88 11.09
N ASP A 152 -0.42 19.47 10.51
CA ASP A 152 0.13 20.79 10.92
C ASP A 152 -0.64 21.94 10.24
N ALA A 153 -1.95 21.94 10.40
CA ALA A 153 -2.83 22.98 9.88
C ALA A 153 -4.13 23.08 10.69
N ASP A 154 -4.72 24.27 10.67
CA ASP A 154 -6.06 24.48 11.19
C ASP A 154 -7.05 24.23 10.05
N SER A 155 -7.49 22.97 9.89
CA SER A 155 -8.37 22.54 8.80
C SER A 155 -9.21 21.34 9.21
N ALA A 156 -10.53 21.44 9.01
CA ALA A 156 -11.48 20.34 9.16
C ALA A 156 -11.82 19.68 7.81
N ALA A 157 -10.97 19.83 6.78
CA ALA A 157 -11.24 19.23 5.46
C ALA A 157 -11.30 17.70 5.53
N GLU A 158 -10.41 17.07 6.29
CA GLU A 158 -10.33 15.60 6.41
C GLU A 158 -10.23 15.14 7.88
N GLU A 159 -10.22 16.10 8.80
CA GLU A 159 -10.09 15.88 10.24
C GLU A 159 -11.42 16.24 10.94
N PRO A 160 -11.63 15.82 12.19
CA PRO A 160 -12.78 16.27 12.98
C PRO A 160 -12.91 17.80 13.05
N ASP A 161 -14.14 18.30 13.20
CA ASP A 161 -14.46 19.74 13.09
C ASP A 161 -13.59 20.65 13.97
N TYR A 162 -13.20 20.18 15.16
CA TYR A 162 -12.35 20.94 16.06
C TYR A 162 -10.97 21.28 15.49
N TYR A 163 -10.48 20.57 14.46
CA TYR A 163 -9.22 20.89 13.81
C TYR A 163 -9.23 22.26 13.13
N ALA A 164 -10.39 22.77 12.70
CA ALA A 164 -10.50 24.12 12.14
C ALA A 164 -10.04 25.23 13.10
N GLN A 165 -10.07 24.96 14.42
CA GLN A 165 -9.66 25.91 15.46
C GLN A 165 -8.43 25.46 16.25
N TYR A 166 -8.23 24.15 16.40
CA TYR A 166 -7.25 23.57 17.31
C TYR A 166 -6.19 22.71 16.61
N GLY A 167 -6.25 22.50 15.30
CA GLY A 167 -5.36 21.58 14.57
C GLY A 167 -3.87 21.87 14.78
N LYS A 168 -3.42 23.11 14.53
CA LYS A 168 -2.03 23.53 14.78
C LYS A 168 -1.63 23.45 16.25
N LYS A 169 -2.57 23.73 17.16
CA LYS A 169 -2.32 23.69 18.61
C LYS A 169 -2.12 22.24 19.07
N ILE A 170 -2.95 21.31 18.59
CA ILE A 170 -2.84 19.88 18.84
C ILE A 170 -1.52 19.36 18.27
N PHE A 171 -1.19 19.71 17.02
CA PHE A 171 0.08 19.35 16.41
C PHE A 171 1.26 19.81 17.28
N ARG A 172 1.33 21.11 17.58
CA ARG A 172 2.43 21.69 18.36
C ARG A 172 2.53 21.12 19.77
N LEU A 173 1.40 20.95 20.46
CA LEU A 173 1.35 20.32 21.78
C LEU A 173 1.93 18.90 21.72
N SER A 174 1.47 18.08 20.78
CA SER A 174 1.94 16.70 20.64
C SER A 174 3.44 16.63 20.30
N SER A 175 3.95 17.56 19.49
CA SER A 175 5.38 17.65 19.16
C SER A 175 6.21 18.04 20.37
N LEU A 176 5.76 18.98 21.20
CA LEU A 176 6.45 19.37 22.43
C LEU A 176 6.44 18.25 23.46
N GLU A 177 5.35 17.49 23.59
CA GLU A 177 5.29 16.33 24.49
C GLU A 177 6.27 15.22 24.06
N ASP A 178 6.34 14.90 22.77
CA ASP A 178 7.33 13.94 22.27
C ASP A 178 8.76 14.45 22.43
N LYS A 179 9.00 15.75 22.16
CA LYS A 179 10.31 16.37 22.34
C LYS A 179 10.76 16.31 23.80
N LYS A 180 9.87 16.66 24.74
CA LYS A 180 10.11 16.58 26.19
C LYS A 180 10.58 15.19 26.62
N ASN A 181 9.91 14.16 26.12
CA ASN A 181 10.19 12.76 26.46
C ASN A 181 11.44 12.19 25.76
N THR A 182 12.06 12.93 24.84
CA THR A 182 13.18 12.39 24.03
C THR A 182 14.47 13.18 24.15
N VAL A 183 14.42 14.50 24.01
CA VAL A 183 15.60 15.37 24.04
C VAL A 183 15.52 16.48 25.08
N GLY A 184 14.37 16.64 25.73
CA GLY A 184 14.08 17.73 26.66
C GLY A 184 13.57 18.99 25.97
N LEU A 185 13.01 19.89 26.78
CA LEU A 185 12.51 21.20 26.36
C LEU A 185 13.36 22.31 26.96
N ASP A 186 13.45 23.44 26.27
CA ASP A 186 13.95 24.68 26.89
C ASP A 186 12.84 25.38 27.72
N ALA A 187 13.20 26.43 28.46
CA ALA A 187 12.28 27.14 29.33
C ALA A 187 11.13 27.83 28.57
N GLY A 188 11.36 28.27 27.33
CA GLY A 188 10.33 28.84 26.48
C GLY A 188 9.33 27.78 26.02
N GLU A 189 9.84 26.62 25.63
CA GLU A 189 9.04 25.46 25.22
C GLU A 189 8.24 24.84 26.37
N GLU A 190 8.77 24.77 27.59
CA GLU A 190 7.99 24.35 28.77
C GLU A 190 6.81 25.29 29.05
N LYS A 191 7.03 26.60 28.91
CA LYS A 191 5.97 27.61 29.03
C LYS A 191 4.94 27.46 27.90
N GLU A 192 5.40 27.26 26.67
CA GLU A 192 4.54 27.04 25.50
C GLU A 192 3.67 25.80 25.68
N LEU A 193 4.26 24.67 26.10
CA LEU A 193 3.54 23.42 26.37
C LEU A 193 2.44 23.63 27.42
N THR A 194 2.76 24.34 28.51
CA THR A 194 1.79 24.66 29.56
C THR A 194 0.65 25.54 29.03
N ASN A 195 0.96 26.55 28.22
CA ASN A 195 -0.05 27.40 27.61
C ASN A 195 -0.96 26.62 26.65
N LEU A 196 -0.39 25.75 25.81
CA LEU A 196 -1.17 24.94 24.86
C LEU A 196 -2.15 24.00 25.58
N ARG A 197 -1.74 23.40 26.70
CA ARG A 197 -2.63 22.57 27.53
C ARG A 197 -3.85 23.32 28.07
N ASN A 198 -3.70 24.62 28.33
CA ASN A 198 -4.81 25.46 28.79
C ASN A 198 -5.68 25.99 27.64
N LEU A 199 -5.10 26.13 26.43
CA LEU A 199 -5.81 26.64 25.25
C LEU A 199 -6.67 25.59 24.56
N ILE A 200 -6.33 24.31 24.66
CA ILE A 200 -7.09 23.20 24.06
C ILE A 200 -8.11 22.69 25.09
N PRO A 201 -9.41 22.72 24.79
CA PRO A 201 -10.44 22.14 25.66
C PRO A 201 -10.17 20.66 25.97
N GLY A 202 -10.40 20.26 27.22
CA GLY A 202 -10.07 18.92 27.71
C GLY A 202 -10.87 17.80 27.05
N ASP A 203 -12.12 18.07 26.68
CA ASP A 203 -12.98 17.18 25.91
C ASP A 203 -12.45 16.96 24.49
N ILE A 204 -12.01 18.03 23.81
CA ILE A 204 -11.38 17.95 22.48
C ILE A 204 -10.08 17.14 22.54
N TYR A 205 -9.23 17.40 23.54
CA TYR A 205 -7.98 16.66 23.69
C TYR A 205 -8.23 15.18 24.02
N SER A 206 -9.23 14.90 24.86
CA SER A 206 -9.63 13.53 25.20
C SER A 206 -10.21 12.77 24.01
N ASP A 207 -11.06 13.40 23.20
CA ASP A 207 -11.60 12.80 21.98
C ASP A 207 -10.47 12.51 20.97
N TRP A 208 -9.59 13.49 20.74
CA TRP A 208 -8.42 13.33 19.89
C TRP A 208 -7.54 12.16 20.34
N LEU A 209 -7.19 12.06 21.63
CA LEU A 209 -6.44 10.93 22.17
C LEU A 209 -7.20 9.60 22.03
N GLY A 210 -8.50 9.58 22.34
CA GLY A 210 -9.31 8.37 22.28
C GLY A 210 -9.39 7.77 20.88
N ARG A 211 -9.53 8.61 19.83
CA ARG A 211 -9.48 8.16 18.42
C ARG A 211 -8.17 7.47 18.09
N ARG A 212 -7.05 8.02 18.57
CA ARG A 212 -5.71 7.48 18.35
C ARG A 212 -5.46 6.19 19.09
N GLU A 213 -5.91 6.10 20.34
CA GLU A 213 -5.82 4.87 21.14
C GLU A 213 -6.59 3.71 20.48
N LYS A 214 -7.78 3.99 19.94
CA LYS A 214 -8.55 3.01 19.14
C LYS A 214 -7.77 2.55 17.90
N ASN A 215 -7.25 3.50 17.11
CA ASN A 215 -6.46 3.20 15.91
C ASN A 215 -5.20 2.39 16.22
N LEU A 216 -4.52 2.72 17.32
CA LEU A 216 -3.33 2.02 17.79
C LEU A 216 -3.66 0.59 18.21
N ALA A 217 -4.78 0.37 18.91
CA ALA A 217 -5.25 -0.97 19.29
C ALA A 217 -5.58 -1.83 18.06
N VAL A 218 -6.31 -1.27 17.09
CA VAL A 218 -6.61 -1.94 15.81
C VAL A 218 -5.33 -2.32 15.07
N THR A 219 -4.39 -1.38 14.92
CA THR A 219 -3.14 -1.62 14.20
C THR A 219 -2.27 -2.69 14.89
N ARG A 220 -2.21 -2.70 16.23
CA ARG A 220 -1.55 -3.77 16.99
C ARG A 220 -2.16 -5.14 16.68
N LYS A 221 -3.49 -5.23 16.58
CA LYS A 221 -4.16 -6.49 16.27
C LYS A 221 -3.87 -6.97 14.85
N LEU A 222 -3.76 -6.07 13.88
CA LEU A 222 -3.34 -6.42 12.52
C LEU A 222 -1.89 -6.95 12.47
N ILE A 223 -0.99 -6.35 13.26
CA ILE A 223 0.40 -6.85 13.41
C ILE A 223 0.41 -8.25 14.01
N GLU A 224 -0.42 -8.51 15.03
CA GLU A 224 -0.61 -9.85 15.61
C GLU A 224 -1.11 -10.85 14.55
N MET A 225 -2.09 -10.47 13.74
CA MET A 225 -2.61 -11.29 12.65
C MET A 225 -1.57 -11.61 11.57
N ALA A 226 -0.63 -10.68 11.31
CA ALA A 226 0.53 -10.94 10.44
C ALA A 226 1.50 -11.96 11.06
N ARG A 227 1.68 -11.93 12.39
CA ARG A 227 2.49 -12.92 13.13
C ARG A 227 1.86 -14.31 13.11
N GLU A 228 0.55 -14.38 13.28
CA GLU A 228 -0.22 -15.63 13.25
C GLU A 228 -0.32 -16.25 11.84
N GLY A 229 -0.04 -15.48 10.80
CA GLY A 229 -0.21 -15.90 9.41
C GLY A 229 -1.63 -15.77 8.87
N THR A 230 -2.54 -15.13 9.61
CA THR A 230 -3.84 -14.69 9.08
C THR A 230 -3.60 -13.73 7.91
N ILE A 231 -2.66 -12.80 8.07
CA ILE A 231 -2.18 -11.89 7.03
C ILE A 231 -0.80 -12.39 6.57
N ASP A 232 -0.61 -12.58 5.26
CA ASP A 232 0.69 -13.02 4.72
C ASP A 232 1.72 -11.89 4.74
N PHE A 233 1.27 -10.67 4.45
CA PHE A 233 2.11 -9.47 4.45
C PHE A 233 1.34 -8.24 4.88
N LEU A 234 1.90 -7.48 5.82
CA LEU A 234 1.33 -6.23 6.33
C LEU A 234 2.25 -5.05 6.00
N ILE A 235 1.69 -4.00 5.41
CA ILE A 235 2.32 -2.69 5.32
C ILE A 235 1.69 -1.75 6.35
N LEU A 236 2.52 -1.14 7.20
CA LEU A 236 2.15 0.05 7.97
C LEU A 236 2.64 1.28 7.21
N SER A 237 1.74 1.99 6.52
CA SER A 237 2.09 3.27 5.89
C SER A 237 2.05 4.39 6.92
N ARG A 238 2.73 5.50 6.61
CA ARG A 238 2.72 6.70 7.45
C ARG A 238 2.42 7.90 6.57
N ASP A 239 1.32 8.57 6.90
CA ASP A 239 0.86 9.78 6.22
C ASP A 239 1.27 11.03 7.02
N ASP A 240 1.61 12.12 6.33
CA ASP A 240 2.07 13.41 6.89
C ASP A 240 2.97 13.27 8.14
N THR A 241 4.17 12.76 7.92
CA THR A 241 5.11 12.44 9.01
C THR A 241 5.89 13.66 9.50
N SER A 242 6.19 13.71 10.80
CA SER A 242 6.93 14.80 11.43
C SER A 242 8.03 14.31 12.36
N ARG A 243 9.04 15.16 12.60
CA ARG A 243 10.19 14.82 13.46
C ARG A 243 9.79 14.50 14.90
N PHE A 244 8.78 15.20 15.41
CA PHE A 244 8.24 15.02 16.76
C PHE A 244 6.71 15.04 16.70
N GLY A 245 6.07 14.20 17.48
CA GLY A 245 4.61 14.18 17.59
C GLY A 245 4.08 12.86 18.10
N ARG A 246 2.78 12.81 18.35
CA ARG A 246 2.14 11.60 18.86
C ARG A 246 2.22 10.42 17.89
N SER A 247 2.11 10.64 16.57
CA SER A 247 2.31 9.59 15.55
C SER A 247 3.68 8.94 15.65
N ARG A 248 4.74 9.70 15.98
CA ARG A 248 6.08 9.13 16.15
C ARG A 248 6.17 8.21 17.36
N GLN A 249 5.51 8.57 18.47
CA GLN A 249 5.46 7.72 19.67
C GLN A 249 4.71 6.41 19.36
N GLU A 250 3.52 6.51 18.76
CA GLU A 250 2.71 5.37 18.35
C GLU A 250 3.44 4.47 17.35
N TYR A 251 4.15 5.07 16.39
CA TYR A 251 4.97 4.32 15.46
C TYR A 251 6.04 3.48 16.16
N LYS A 252 6.74 4.03 17.17
CA LYS A 252 7.69 3.26 17.97
C LYS A 252 7.02 2.12 18.72
N GLU A 253 5.85 2.36 19.30
CA GLU A 253 5.08 1.32 19.99
C GLU A 253 4.66 0.19 19.03
N LEU A 254 4.28 0.53 17.80
CA LEU A 254 3.95 -0.44 16.76
C LEU A 254 5.17 -1.20 16.25
N LEU A 255 6.34 -0.57 16.14
CA LEU A 255 7.59 -1.25 15.82
C LEU A 255 8.02 -2.23 16.91
N ILE A 256 7.81 -1.89 18.18
CA ILE A 256 8.02 -2.82 19.30
C ILE A 256 7.03 -3.98 19.19
N ALA A 257 5.75 -3.72 18.91
CA ALA A 257 4.75 -4.77 18.72
C ALA A 257 5.10 -5.69 17.53
N ALA A 258 5.66 -5.15 16.45
CA ALA A 258 6.12 -5.88 15.27
C ALA A 258 7.48 -6.56 15.45
N HIS A 259 8.15 -6.39 16.59
CA HIS A 259 9.45 -7.00 16.83
C HIS A 259 9.43 -8.52 16.58
N GLY A 260 10.46 -9.02 15.93
CA GLY A 260 10.58 -10.42 15.53
C GLY A 260 9.87 -10.81 14.23
N LEU A 261 9.03 -9.95 13.64
CA LEU A 261 8.52 -10.18 12.29
C LEU A 261 9.62 -9.98 11.26
N SER A 262 9.75 -10.91 10.33
CA SER A 262 10.63 -10.73 9.19
C SER A 262 10.07 -9.68 8.24
N SER A 263 10.95 -9.13 7.43
CA SER A 263 10.55 -8.17 6.41
C SER A 263 9.79 -8.78 5.22
N ASP A 264 9.70 -10.11 5.15
CA ASP A 264 8.79 -10.83 4.25
C ASP A 264 7.34 -10.86 4.80
N ARG A 265 7.12 -10.46 6.06
CA ARG A 265 5.83 -10.43 6.77
C ARG A 265 5.34 -9.02 7.07
N PHE A 266 6.24 -8.11 7.42
CA PHE A 266 5.89 -6.75 7.84
C PHE A 266 6.92 -5.74 7.37
N ILE A 267 6.45 -4.63 6.80
CA ILE A 267 7.27 -3.44 6.57
C ILE A 267 6.50 -2.18 6.96
N SER A 268 7.24 -1.10 7.21
CA SER A 268 6.69 0.23 7.42
C SER A 268 7.44 1.27 6.59
N PHE A 269 6.73 2.28 6.10
CA PHE A 269 7.33 3.41 5.40
C PHE A 269 6.43 4.64 5.31
N PRO A 270 7.01 5.85 5.08
CA PRO A 270 6.21 7.03 4.78
C PRO A 270 5.69 7.00 3.35
N GLY A 271 4.52 7.58 3.15
CA GLY A 271 3.76 7.53 1.91
C GLY A 271 2.67 6.45 1.98
N THR A 272 1.45 6.86 1.61
CA THR A 272 0.23 6.06 1.75
C THR A 272 -0.41 5.80 0.39
N ASP A 273 -0.43 6.79 -0.49
CA ASP A 273 -1.09 6.69 -1.79
C ASP A 273 -0.40 5.69 -2.74
N GLU A 274 0.89 5.42 -2.56
CA GLU A 274 1.63 4.46 -3.40
C GLU A 274 1.47 3.00 -2.96
N VAL A 275 0.88 2.74 -1.78
CA VAL A 275 0.87 1.41 -1.15
C VAL A 275 0.13 0.37 -2.00
N GLY A 276 -0.98 0.76 -2.64
CA GLY A 276 -1.73 -0.10 -3.54
C GLY A 276 -0.86 -0.64 -4.68
N LEU A 277 -0.16 0.25 -5.38
CA LEU A 277 0.78 -0.12 -6.45
C LEU A 277 1.94 -0.98 -5.96
N VAL A 278 2.50 -0.66 -4.78
CA VAL A 278 3.58 -1.46 -4.18
C VAL A 278 3.12 -2.90 -3.93
N LEU A 279 1.90 -3.10 -3.45
CA LEU A 279 1.34 -4.43 -3.21
C LEU A 279 0.95 -5.16 -4.49
N VAL A 280 0.47 -4.45 -5.52
CA VAL A 280 0.24 -5.04 -6.85
C VAL A 280 1.57 -5.56 -7.43
N ALA A 281 2.62 -4.75 -7.37
CA ALA A 281 3.96 -5.16 -7.80
C ALA A 281 4.48 -6.36 -6.99
N ARG A 282 4.26 -6.38 -5.67
CA ARG A 282 4.60 -7.52 -4.80
C ARG A 282 3.90 -8.80 -5.25
N ALA A 283 2.59 -8.74 -5.42
CA ALA A 283 1.78 -9.87 -5.84
C ALA A 283 2.23 -10.44 -7.21
N ALA A 284 2.52 -9.54 -8.16
CA ALA A 284 2.98 -9.92 -9.50
C ALA A 284 4.37 -10.58 -9.51
N LEU A 285 5.21 -10.20 -8.54
CA LEU A 285 6.57 -10.70 -8.36
C LEU A 285 6.66 -11.84 -7.33
N GLU A 286 5.55 -12.33 -6.77
CA GLU A 286 5.56 -13.42 -5.80
C GLU A 286 6.32 -14.64 -6.37
N GLY A 287 7.27 -15.16 -5.60
CA GLY A 287 8.15 -16.27 -6.01
C GLY A 287 9.24 -15.91 -7.03
N LYS A 288 9.30 -14.66 -7.50
CA LYS A 288 10.30 -14.16 -8.46
C LYS A 288 11.26 -13.19 -7.80
N ARG A 289 12.44 -13.04 -8.40
CA ARG A 289 13.40 -11.97 -8.07
C ARG A 289 13.46 -10.98 -9.22
N ALA A 290 13.25 -9.71 -8.92
CA ALA A 290 13.51 -8.62 -9.86
C ALA A 290 14.86 -7.94 -9.57
N ARG A 291 15.38 -7.19 -10.54
CA ARG A 291 16.47 -6.24 -10.31
C ARG A 291 15.90 -4.86 -10.59
N ILE A 292 15.96 -3.98 -9.60
CA ILE A 292 15.37 -2.64 -9.64
C ILE A 292 16.49 -1.62 -9.56
N TYR A 293 16.28 -0.51 -10.26
CA TYR A 293 17.34 0.40 -10.63
C TYR A 293 16.74 1.80 -10.77
N VAL A 294 17.16 2.74 -9.92
CA VAL A 294 16.34 3.93 -9.62
C VAL A 294 16.97 5.22 -10.13
N SER A 295 16.33 5.90 -11.09
CA SER A 295 16.84 7.17 -11.62
C SER A 295 16.22 8.40 -11.01
N TYR A 296 17.08 9.34 -10.63
CA TYR A 296 16.69 10.65 -10.15
C TYR A 296 16.70 11.63 -11.31
N ALA A 297 15.71 12.51 -11.33
CA ALA A 297 15.82 13.73 -12.12
C ALA A 297 17.04 14.56 -11.63
N PRO A 298 17.66 15.39 -12.50
CA PRO A 298 18.70 16.32 -12.09
C PRO A 298 18.25 17.20 -10.90
N GLY A 299 19.13 17.43 -9.93
CA GLY A 299 18.83 18.22 -8.73
C GLY A 299 19.25 17.52 -7.43
N ALA A 300 18.50 17.75 -6.34
CA ALA A 300 18.80 17.19 -5.03
C ALA A 300 18.65 15.65 -4.98
N GLY A 301 17.87 15.06 -5.89
CA GLY A 301 17.73 13.61 -6.05
C GLY A 301 17.57 12.86 -4.71
N PRO A 302 18.49 11.96 -4.32
CA PRO A 302 18.40 11.18 -3.08
C PRO A 302 18.56 12.01 -1.79
N ALA A 303 19.00 13.26 -1.90
CA ALA A 303 19.09 14.18 -0.76
C ALA A 303 17.77 14.92 -0.47
N THR A 304 16.78 14.83 -1.36
CA THR A 304 15.47 15.47 -1.20
C THR A 304 14.74 14.90 0.01
N VAL A 305 14.17 15.75 0.87
CA VAL A 305 13.16 15.36 1.87
C VAL A 305 11.83 15.91 1.37
N PRO A 306 10.86 15.07 0.98
CA PRO A 306 9.55 15.54 0.53
C PRO A 306 8.84 16.36 1.61
N GLY A 307 8.01 17.33 1.21
CA GLY A 307 7.38 18.28 2.15
C GLY A 307 6.46 17.63 3.19
N TYR A 308 5.91 16.45 2.89
CA TYR A 308 4.99 15.69 3.75
C TYR A 308 5.67 14.47 4.42
N GLU A 309 7.00 14.32 4.26
CA GLU A 309 7.76 13.16 4.77
C GLU A 309 8.86 13.56 5.76
N ASP A 310 9.15 12.66 6.70
CA ASP A 310 10.16 12.83 7.76
C ASP A 310 11.52 12.19 7.43
N VAL A 311 11.65 11.61 6.24
CA VAL A 311 12.87 10.95 5.77
C VAL A 311 13.26 11.46 4.39
N ARG A 312 14.56 11.36 4.08
CA ARG A 312 15.04 11.57 2.71
C ARG A 312 14.39 10.58 1.77
N TRP A 313 14.16 11.02 0.54
CA TRP A 313 13.83 10.19 -0.60
C TRP A 313 14.99 9.21 -0.83
N THR A 314 14.89 8.08 -0.16
CA THR A 314 15.78 6.96 -0.38
C THR A 314 15.07 6.07 -1.38
N PRO A 315 15.75 5.63 -2.45
CA PRO A 315 15.12 4.83 -3.48
C PRO A 315 14.63 3.58 -2.78
N MET A 316 13.31 3.46 -2.59
CA MET A 316 12.60 2.40 -1.86
C MET A 316 13.60 1.61 -1.01
N SER A 317 14.11 2.22 0.08
CA SER A 317 15.45 2.02 0.68
C SER A 317 16.15 0.67 0.44
N ARG A 318 17.49 0.62 0.40
CA ARG A 318 18.28 -0.65 0.42
C ARG A 318 17.81 -1.67 1.47
N HIS A 319 17.08 -1.22 2.50
CA HIS A 319 16.29 -2.04 3.42
C HIS A 319 15.01 -2.63 2.79
N LYS A 320 14.12 -1.83 2.19
CA LYS A 320 12.91 -2.29 1.47
C LYS A 320 13.21 -3.23 0.28
N MET A 321 14.27 -3.05 -0.51
CA MET A 321 14.57 -3.92 -1.67
C MET A 321 15.21 -5.27 -1.31
N LYS A 322 15.95 -5.36 -0.19
CA LYS A 322 16.42 -6.65 0.35
C LYS A 322 15.25 -7.56 0.75
N ASN A 323 14.13 -6.96 1.16
CA ASN A 323 12.90 -7.61 1.63
C ASN A 323 12.01 -8.15 0.50
N PHE A 324 12.45 -8.01 -0.75
CA PHE A 324 11.87 -8.63 -1.94
C PHE A 324 12.81 -9.70 -2.52
N LYS A 325 13.83 -10.15 -1.77
CA LYS A 325 14.90 -11.06 -2.22
C LYS A 325 15.60 -10.59 -3.51
N LEU A 326 15.75 -9.28 -3.70
CA LEU A 326 16.41 -8.69 -4.86
C LEU A 326 17.92 -8.61 -4.61
N GLN A 327 18.73 -9.09 -5.55
CA GLN A 327 20.19 -9.09 -5.46
C GLN A 327 20.72 -7.71 -5.94
N THR A 328 21.64 -7.11 -5.19
CA THR A 328 22.09 -5.73 -5.41
C THR A 328 23.42 -5.67 -6.17
N ASP A 329 23.40 -5.04 -7.34
CA ASP A 329 24.54 -4.31 -7.93
C ASP A 329 24.00 -2.94 -8.39
N VAL A 330 24.72 -1.85 -8.08
CA VAL A 330 24.21 -0.47 -8.20
C VAL A 330 24.66 0.18 -9.50
N SER A 331 23.70 0.66 -10.30
CA SER A 331 23.83 1.74 -11.31
C SER A 331 22.39 2.30 -11.53
N ILE A 332 22.07 3.27 -12.43
CA ILE A 332 20.70 3.87 -12.59
C ILE A 332 20.21 4.25 -14.07
N ARG A 333 18.92 4.00 -14.50
CA ARG A 333 18.26 3.93 -15.89
C ARG A 333 17.09 2.87 -15.99
N LEU A 334 15.83 3.22 -15.76
CA LEU A 334 14.69 2.28 -15.91
C LEU A 334 14.39 1.98 -17.40
N TYR A 335 14.57 0.73 -17.83
CA TYR A 335 14.01 0.19 -19.08
C TYR A 335 13.01 -0.90 -18.69
N LEU A 336 11.72 -0.58 -18.73
CA LEU A 336 10.67 -1.59 -18.88
C LEU A 336 10.48 -1.78 -20.39
N GLU A 337 10.64 -3.00 -20.88
CA GLU A 337 10.30 -3.39 -22.26
C GLU A 337 8.78 -3.53 -22.44
N ILE A 338 8.05 -2.58 -21.84
CA ILE A 338 6.63 -2.31 -22.00
C ILE A 338 6.61 -0.78 -22.09
N GLY A 339 6.25 -0.25 -23.26
CA GLY A 339 6.54 1.11 -23.69
C GLY A 339 6.33 2.20 -22.63
N TYR A 340 7.23 3.19 -22.66
CA TYR A 340 7.19 4.49 -21.98
C TYR A 340 5.85 4.80 -21.28
N LEU A 341 5.78 4.56 -19.97
CA LEU A 341 4.83 5.26 -19.11
C LEU A 341 5.64 6.33 -18.36
N ASP A 342 5.63 7.54 -18.91
CA ASP A 342 6.17 8.71 -18.26
C ASP A 342 5.20 9.14 -17.14
N MET A 343 5.63 9.00 -15.89
CA MET A 343 4.88 9.47 -14.72
C MET A 343 4.60 10.99 -14.78
N ALA A 344 5.34 11.75 -15.60
CA ALA A 344 5.03 13.15 -15.88
C ALA A 344 3.74 13.34 -16.72
N CYS A 345 3.31 12.33 -17.48
CA CYS A 345 2.13 12.41 -18.34
C CYS A 345 0.81 12.27 -17.55
N LEU A 346 0.80 11.46 -16.48
CA LEU A 346 -0.35 11.27 -15.59
C LEU A 346 -0.75 12.54 -14.84
N VAL A 347 0.22 13.36 -14.44
CA VAL A 347 -0.02 14.67 -13.79
C VAL A 347 -0.76 15.64 -14.72
N SER A 348 -0.50 15.58 -16.03
CA SER A 348 -1.15 16.49 -17.00
C SER A 348 -2.61 16.12 -17.31
N ARG A 349 -3.00 14.85 -17.08
CA ARG A 349 -4.30 14.34 -17.52
C ARG A 349 -5.42 14.55 -16.49
N TYR A 350 -5.06 14.67 -15.21
CA TYR A 350 -6.03 14.71 -14.12
C TYR A 350 -5.86 15.88 -13.15
N GLY A 351 -4.98 16.85 -13.45
CA GLY A 351 -4.96 18.18 -12.82
C GLY A 351 -4.88 18.15 -11.29
N TYR A 352 -3.66 18.25 -10.75
CA TYR A 352 -3.49 18.75 -9.38
C TYR A 352 -3.68 20.26 -9.31
#